data_AF-A0A7H8KHD8-F1
#
_entry.id   AF-A0A7H8KHD8-F1
#
_cell.length_a   1.000
_cell.length_b   1.000
_cell.length_c   1.000
_cell.angle_alpha   90.00
_cell.angle_beta   90.00
_cell.angle_gamma   90.00
#
_symmetry.space_group_name_H-M   'P 1'
#
loop_
_entity.id
_entity.type
_entity.pdbx_description
1 polymer ?
#
loop_
_entity_poly.entity_id
_entity_poly.type
_entity_poly.pdbx_seq_one_letter_code
_entity_poly.pdbx_strand_id
1 'polypeptide(L)'
;MLPDGQDPYLLLGVTKDSTPTQIRERYRILVQVWHPDRHQSSPENVRAEATRQMQQINAAYKLLLDSHGRDTSEHRTGGGGQSWAGGEQSRTAERETFEQEQERRKRERDAYERQAQERDARRRATAEREARQRAAEEREARERETREKERQEREREARERQHPSARWTHPSYDPVELPESLVIRPITVSLPNGEEGYTLRAYADEQKEQAVFPGADGHLLLFRSQESLHRYLTEPGAHELATAPGWDDFMNWVLRTGMRDDDEEQSYDFDLIVYNLRFPIAQWVPRLFITHRDLVMEVAEAFEWDDVRTLLRVGSPLDRLDDLMRVADRPLTGWKARRQLGSFPSGPVNTAWRQVIRLVGAHVRWLR
;
A
#
# COMPACT_ATOMS: atom_id res chain seq x y z
N MET A 1 -41.10 -12.20 -12.24
CA MET A 1 -40.77 -12.23 -10.80
C MET A 1 -39.77 -13.34 -10.55
N LEU A 2 -39.05 -13.32 -9.43
CA LEU A 2 -38.17 -14.43 -9.02
C LEU A 2 -39.01 -15.67 -8.61
N PRO A 3 -38.49 -16.90 -8.75
CA PRO A 3 -39.25 -18.12 -8.43
C PRO A 3 -39.65 -18.21 -6.95
N ASP A 4 -38.82 -17.68 -6.04
CA ASP A 4 -39.11 -17.61 -4.59
C ASP A 4 -39.97 -16.38 -4.20
N GLY A 5 -40.55 -15.66 -5.17
CA GLY A 5 -41.47 -14.53 -4.93
C GLY A 5 -40.83 -13.21 -4.43
N GLN A 6 -39.51 -13.18 -4.22
CA GLN A 6 -38.79 -12.02 -3.68
C GLN A 6 -38.64 -10.86 -4.71
N ASP A 7 -38.47 -9.63 -4.21
CA ASP A 7 -38.24 -8.43 -5.04
C ASP A 7 -36.77 -8.36 -5.51
N PRO A 8 -36.48 -8.34 -6.84
CA PRO A 8 -35.12 -8.25 -7.38
C PRO A 8 -34.32 -7.04 -6.88
N TYR A 9 -34.98 -5.91 -6.62
CA TYR A 9 -34.33 -4.70 -6.13
C TYR A 9 -33.88 -4.87 -4.67
N LEU A 10 -34.71 -5.47 -3.82
CA LEU A 10 -34.36 -5.79 -2.43
C LEU A 10 -33.26 -6.87 -2.35
N LEU A 11 -33.29 -7.88 -3.22
CA LEU A 11 -32.30 -8.96 -3.23
C LEU A 11 -30.88 -8.44 -3.55
N LEU A 12 -30.76 -7.55 -4.53
CA LEU A 12 -29.49 -6.89 -4.81
C LEU A 12 -29.18 -5.75 -3.81
N GLY A 13 -30.17 -5.27 -3.05
CA GLY A 13 -30.01 -4.13 -2.14
C GLY A 13 -29.82 -2.82 -2.92
N VAL A 14 -30.60 -2.63 -3.98
CA VAL A 14 -30.65 -1.43 -4.83
C VAL A 14 -32.06 -0.82 -4.79
N THR A 15 -32.21 0.44 -5.19
CA THR A 15 -33.52 1.09 -5.35
C THR A 15 -34.07 0.90 -6.77
N LYS A 16 -35.37 1.17 -6.97
CA LYS A 16 -36.01 1.10 -8.29
C LYS A 16 -35.47 2.14 -9.28
N ASP A 17 -34.84 3.18 -8.75
CA ASP A 17 -34.21 4.30 -9.48
C ASP A 17 -32.70 4.08 -9.72
N SER A 18 -32.15 2.93 -9.34
CA SER A 18 -30.71 2.65 -9.46
C SER A 18 -30.29 2.44 -10.92
N THR A 19 -29.18 3.07 -11.32
CA THR A 19 -28.65 3.01 -12.68
C THR A 19 -28.04 1.64 -13.02
N PRO A 20 -27.87 1.30 -14.31
CA PRO A 20 -27.24 0.04 -14.74
C PRO A 20 -25.81 -0.13 -14.25
N THR A 21 -25.11 0.96 -13.96
CA THR A 21 -23.76 0.94 -13.40
C THR A 21 -23.81 0.54 -11.93
N GLN A 22 -24.68 1.15 -11.14
CA GLN A 22 -24.90 0.79 -9.72
C GLN A 22 -25.42 -0.65 -9.57
N ILE A 23 -26.30 -1.10 -10.45
CA ILE A 23 -26.81 -2.49 -10.50
C ILE A 23 -25.66 -3.47 -10.81
N ARG A 24 -24.77 -3.16 -11.77
CA ARG A 24 -23.58 -3.97 -12.09
C ARG A 24 -22.54 -3.99 -10.98
N GLU A 25 -22.28 -2.85 -10.36
CA GLU A 25 -21.37 -2.70 -9.22
C GLU A 25 -21.86 -3.51 -8.02
N ARG A 26 -23.14 -3.36 -7.67
CA ARG A 26 -23.76 -4.09 -6.56
C ARG A 26 -23.84 -5.59 -6.80
N TYR A 27 -24.11 -6.02 -8.04
CA TYR A 27 -24.00 -7.42 -8.43
C TYR A 27 -22.58 -7.96 -8.27
N ARG A 28 -21.53 -7.23 -8.70
CA ARG A 28 -20.13 -7.66 -8.53
C ARG A 28 -19.78 -7.91 -7.06
N ILE A 29 -20.15 -6.98 -6.17
CA ILE A 29 -19.96 -7.12 -4.72
C ILE A 29 -20.65 -8.39 -4.19
N LEU A 30 -21.91 -8.62 -4.59
CA LEU A 30 -22.67 -9.80 -4.16
C LEU A 30 -22.12 -11.10 -4.76
N VAL A 31 -21.57 -11.09 -5.97
CA VAL A 31 -20.84 -12.22 -6.55
C VAL A 31 -19.58 -12.51 -5.76
N GLN A 32 -18.81 -11.49 -5.37
CA GLN A 32 -17.59 -11.66 -4.57
C GLN A 32 -17.85 -12.26 -3.19
N VAL A 33 -19.00 -11.99 -2.56
CA VAL A 33 -19.38 -12.60 -1.27
C VAL A 33 -19.87 -14.04 -1.42
N TRP A 34 -20.70 -14.33 -2.42
CA TRP A 34 -21.46 -15.58 -2.50
C TRP A 34 -20.93 -16.60 -3.54
N HIS A 35 -19.79 -16.35 -4.21
CA HIS A 35 -19.29 -17.27 -5.25
C HIS A 35 -19.01 -18.67 -4.68
N PRO A 36 -19.57 -19.76 -5.26
CA PRO A 36 -19.36 -21.13 -4.76
C PRO A 36 -17.89 -21.50 -4.55
N ASP A 37 -16.99 -20.98 -5.40
CA ASP A 37 -15.54 -21.23 -5.31
C ASP A 37 -14.90 -20.70 -4.02
N ARG A 38 -15.42 -19.62 -3.42
CA ARG A 38 -14.95 -19.12 -2.11
C ARG A 38 -15.43 -19.98 -0.95
N HIS A 39 -16.44 -20.83 -1.17
CA HIS A 39 -17.07 -21.67 -0.14
C HIS A 39 -16.79 -23.17 -0.32
N GLN A 40 -15.96 -23.58 -1.30
CA GLN A 40 -15.72 -25.02 -1.59
C GLN A 40 -15.18 -25.81 -0.38
N SER A 41 -14.34 -25.19 0.46
CA SER A 41 -13.80 -25.74 1.70
C SER A 41 -14.73 -25.61 2.91
N SER A 42 -15.82 -24.85 2.81
CA SER A 42 -16.78 -24.64 3.90
C SER A 42 -17.68 -25.86 4.13
N PRO A 43 -18.32 -26.00 5.31
CA PRO A 43 -19.31 -27.04 5.57
C PRO A 43 -20.46 -27.10 4.56
N GLU A 44 -21.03 -28.29 4.35
CA GLU A 44 -22.01 -28.56 3.29
C GLU A 44 -23.25 -27.65 3.34
N ASN A 45 -23.74 -27.32 4.54
CA ASN A 45 -24.85 -26.39 4.74
C ASN A 45 -24.50 -24.95 4.27
N VAL A 46 -23.28 -24.47 4.53
CA VAL A 46 -22.81 -23.15 4.09
C VAL A 46 -22.68 -23.12 2.57
N ARG A 47 -22.14 -24.19 1.97
CA ARG A 47 -22.06 -24.37 0.51
C ARG A 47 -23.43 -24.37 -0.16
N ALA A 48 -24.41 -25.06 0.41
CA ALA A 48 -25.77 -25.09 -0.11
C ALA A 48 -26.44 -23.70 -0.05
N GLU A 49 -26.26 -22.97 1.06
CA GLU A 49 -26.80 -21.61 1.21
C GLU A 49 -26.13 -20.61 0.25
N ALA A 50 -24.80 -20.60 0.16
CA ALA A 50 -24.08 -19.73 -0.77
C ALA A 50 -24.46 -20.00 -2.24
N THR A 51 -24.61 -21.27 -2.60
CA THR A 51 -25.09 -21.68 -3.94
C THR A 51 -26.50 -21.15 -4.22
N ARG A 52 -27.41 -21.22 -3.24
CA ARG A 52 -28.78 -20.67 -3.36
C ARG A 52 -28.78 -19.15 -3.51
N GLN A 53 -28.02 -18.44 -2.67
CA GLN A 53 -27.90 -16.97 -2.75
C GLN A 53 -27.35 -16.56 -4.12
N MET A 54 -26.26 -17.19 -4.58
CA MET A 54 -25.69 -16.94 -5.91
C MET A 54 -26.69 -17.14 -7.05
N GLN A 55 -27.51 -18.20 -7.01
CA GLN A 55 -28.55 -18.44 -8.02
C GLN A 55 -29.60 -17.33 -8.03
N GLN A 56 -30.06 -16.86 -6.86
CA GLN A 56 -31.02 -15.77 -6.74
C GLN A 56 -30.41 -14.43 -7.23
N ILE A 57 -29.16 -14.12 -6.82
CA ILE A 57 -28.40 -12.91 -7.23
C ILE A 57 -28.24 -12.86 -8.76
N ASN A 58 -27.85 -13.98 -9.37
CA ASN A 58 -27.73 -14.12 -10.83
C ASN A 58 -29.06 -13.91 -11.57
N ALA A 59 -30.18 -14.35 -10.99
CA ALA A 59 -31.51 -14.19 -11.59
C ALA A 59 -32.01 -12.74 -11.48
N ALA A 60 -31.79 -12.06 -10.34
CA ALA A 60 -32.14 -10.66 -10.16
C ALA A 60 -31.33 -9.74 -11.09
N TYR A 61 -30.02 -9.98 -11.19
CA TYR A 61 -29.10 -9.18 -12.00
C TYR A 61 -29.45 -9.20 -13.50
N LYS A 62 -29.71 -10.38 -14.06
CA LYS A 62 -30.14 -10.51 -15.47
C LYS A 62 -31.41 -9.70 -15.75
N LEU A 63 -32.42 -9.88 -14.91
CA LEU A 63 -33.73 -9.21 -15.04
C LEU A 63 -33.63 -7.67 -14.99
N LEU A 64 -32.65 -7.12 -14.27
CA LEU A 64 -32.41 -5.68 -14.26
C LEU A 64 -31.51 -5.20 -15.41
N LEU A 65 -30.52 -5.98 -15.84
CA LEU A 65 -29.57 -5.57 -16.89
C LEU A 65 -30.21 -5.45 -18.28
N ASP A 66 -31.18 -6.32 -18.60
CA ASP A 66 -31.90 -6.35 -19.88
C ASP A 66 -32.74 -5.08 -20.16
N SER A 67 -32.91 -4.19 -19.17
CA SER A 67 -33.80 -3.03 -19.24
C SER A 67 -33.21 -1.76 -19.88
N HIS A 68 -31.93 -1.74 -20.28
CA HIS A 68 -31.15 -0.50 -20.14
C HIS A 68 -29.97 -0.25 -21.14
N GLY A 69 -30.14 -0.44 -22.47
CA GLY A 69 -29.05 -0.18 -23.44
C GLY A 69 -29.41 0.35 -24.84
N ARG A 70 -28.80 1.50 -25.23
CA ARG A 70 -28.56 1.95 -26.63
C ARG A 70 -27.61 3.19 -26.74
N ASP A 71 -26.92 3.32 -27.89
CA ASP A 71 -26.27 4.51 -28.55
C ASP A 71 -25.00 5.21 -27.91
N THR A 72 -24.01 5.91 -28.54
CA THR A 72 -23.29 6.01 -29.89
C THR A 72 -21.91 6.83 -29.78
N SER A 73 -21.10 7.17 -30.84
CA SER A 73 -19.65 7.72 -30.85
C SER A 73 -19.41 9.03 -31.75
N GLU A 74 -18.25 9.65 -32.19
CA GLU A 74 -16.84 9.28 -32.61
C GLU A 74 -15.85 10.48 -33.05
N HIS A 75 -14.48 10.28 -33.17
CA HIS A 75 -13.37 11.06 -33.92
C HIS A 75 -12.80 12.48 -33.49
N ARG A 76 -11.62 13.10 -33.91
CA ARG A 76 -10.21 12.77 -34.41
C ARG A 76 -9.11 13.94 -34.34
N THR A 77 -8.14 14.18 -35.29
CA THR A 77 -6.74 14.81 -35.17
C THR A 77 -6.19 15.54 -36.47
N GLY A 78 -5.10 16.38 -36.68
CA GLY A 78 -4.08 17.23 -35.93
C GLY A 78 -2.67 17.52 -36.66
N GLY A 79 -1.99 18.72 -36.57
CA GLY A 79 -0.57 19.09 -37.06
C GLY A 79 -0.33 20.59 -37.55
N GLY A 80 0.83 21.25 -37.89
CA GLY A 80 2.36 21.16 -37.79
C GLY A 80 3.21 22.16 -38.72
N GLY A 81 4.47 22.64 -38.42
CA GLY A 81 5.41 23.43 -39.35
C GLY A 81 6.63 24.33 -38.80
N GLN A 82 7.68 24.76 -39.60
CA GLN A 82 8.87 25.63 -39.19
C GLN A 82 9.92 26.20 -40.27
N SER A 83 10.91 27.10 -39.90
CA SER A 83 12.30 27.47 -40.50
C SER A 83 12.52 28.54 -41.66
N TRP A 84 13.68 29.17 -42.07
CA TRP A 84 15.06 29.60 -41.54
C TRP A 84 15.98 30.53 -42.49
N ALA A 85 16.88 31.42 -41.93
CA ALA A 85 18.30 31.90 -42.29
C ALA A 85 18.81 32.78 -43.54
N GLY A 86 20.01 33.50 -43.46
CA GLY A 86 20.84 34.12 -44.60
C GLY A 86 21.97 35.24 -44.36
N GLY A 87 23.01 35.46 -45.24
CA GLY A 87 24.19 36.47 -45.21
C GLY A 87 25.09 36.50 -46.54
N GLU A 88 26.25 37.17 -46.88
CA GLU A 88 27.32 38.20 -46.47
C GLU A 88 28.18 38.66 -47.77
N GLN A 89 29.38 39.34 -48.01
CA GLN A 89 30.58 40.08 -47.39
C GLN A 89 31.60 40.79 -48.43
N SER A 90 32.58 41.67 -48.03
CA SER A 90 33.97 42.05 -48.61
C SER A 90 34.20 42.97 -49.89
N ARG A 91 35.38 43.55 -50.38
CA ARG A 91 36.76 44.07 -49.94
C ARG A 91 37.67 44.68 -51.13
N THR A 92 38.66 45.64 -50.99
CA THR A 92 39.90 45.89 -51.89
C THR A 92 40.91 47.06 -51.55
N ALA A 93 42.19 47.06 -52.07
CA ALA A 93 43.26 48.13 -52.02
C ALA A 93 44.53 47.84 -52.92
N GLU A 94 45.47 48.80 -53.19
CA GLU A 94 46.94 48.58 -53.56
C GLU A 94 47.77 49.87 -53.93
N ARG A 95 49.06 50.00 -53.53
CA ARG A 95 50.10 50.93 -54.10
C ARG A 95 51.52 50.70 -53.54
N GLU A 96 52.47 50.14 -54.33
CA GLU A 96 53.83 49.75 -53.87
C GLU A 96 54.92 49.91 -54.98
N THR A 97 56.24 49.64 -54.76
CA THR A 97 57.39 50.10 -55.64
C THR A 97 58.83 49.74 -55.18
N PHE A 98 59.55 50.62 -54.45
CA PHE A 98 61.01 50.45 -54.17
C PHE A 98 61.38 50.59 -52.68
N GLU A 99 60.55 51.30 -51.92
CA GLU A 99 60.26 51.01 -50.51
C GLU A 99 60.33 49.47 -50.28
N GLN A 100 59.65 48.73 -51.17
CA GLN A 100 59.61 47.27 -51.34
C GLN A 100 60.91 46.45 -51.19
N GLU A 101 62.16 46.94 -51.35
CA GLU A 101 63.37 46.07 -51.31
C GLU A 101 64.05 46.05 -49.93
N GLN A 102 64.22 47.22 -49.29
CA GLN A 102 64.55 47.28 -47.85
C GLN A 102 63.32 46.92 -47.02
N GLU A 103 62.13 47.32 -47.48
CA GLU A 103 60.94 46.63 -47.05
C GLU A 103 60.96 45.16 -47.44
N ARG A 104 61.60 44.62 -48.50
CA ARG A 104 61.52 43.16 -48.73
C ARG A 104 62.21 42.44 -47.61
N ARG A 105 63.42 42.83 -47.23
CA ARG A 105 64.11 42.24 -46.07
C ARG A 105 63.40 42.49 -44.75
N LYS A 106 62.83 43.67 -44.55
CA LYS A 106 62.03 43.97 -43.35
C LYS A 106 60.72 43.16 -43.35
N ARG A 107 59.94 43.17 -44.42
CA ARG A 107 58.73 42.37 -44.68
C ARG A 107 59.02 40.87 -44.69
N GLU A 108 60.22 40.40 -45.04
CA GLU A 108 60.66 39.00 -44.98
C GLU A 108 60.81 38.58 -43.51
N ARG A 109 61.57 39.36 -42.71
CA ARG A 109 61.68 39.10 -41.26
C ARG A 109 60.34 39.32 -40.55
N ASP A 110 59.66 40.43 -40.81
CA ASP A 110 58.34 40.75 -40.27
C ASP A 110 57.28 39.75 -40.76
N ALA A 111 57.43 39.11 -41.94
CA ALA A 111 56.55 38.01 -42.37
C ALA A 111 56.93 36.70 -41.70
N TYR A 112 58.20 36.41 -41.45
CA TYR A 112 58.62 35.27 -40.64
C TYR A 112 58.13 35.40 -39.20
N GLU A 113 58.25 36.59 -38.60
CA GLU A 113 57.71 36.95 -37.30
C GLU A 113 56.17 36.90 -37.30
N ARG A 114 55.48 37.49 -38.30
CA ARG A 114 54.01 37.36 -38.44
C ARG A 114 53.58 35.91 -38.65
N GLN A 115 54.31 35.09 -39.40
CA GLN A 115 54.00 33.69 -39.65
C GLN A 115 54.27 32.83 -38.39
N ALA A 116 55.29 33.16 -37.60
CA ALA A 116 55.52 32.55 -36.29
C ALA A 116 54.42 32.94 -35.29
N GLN A 117 54.09 34.23 -35.19
CA GLN A 117 52.99 34.76 -34.38
C GLN A 117 51.64 34.17 -34.81
N GLU A 118 51.38 34.03 -36.12
CA GLU A 118 50.15 33.45 -36.66
C GLU A 118 50.10 31.95 -36.37
N ARG A 119 51.19 31.20 -36.58
CA ARG A 119 51.28 29.78 -36.20
C ARG A 119 51.03 29.58 -34.71
N ASP A 120 51.59 30.44 -33.86
CA ASP A 120 51.47 30.31 -32.42
C ASP A 120 50.12 30.84 -31.91
N ALA A 121 49.50 31.82 -32.59
CA ALA A 121 48.10 32.22 -32.39
C ALA A 121 47.11 31.14 -32.84
N ARG A 122 47.35 30.49 -34.00
CA ARG A 122 46.59 29.31 -34.46
C ARG A 122 46.69 28.17 -33.43
N ARG A 123 47.89 27.87 -32.92
CA ARG A 123 48.12 26.89 -31.84
C ARG A 123 47.40 27.23 -30.53
N ARG A 124 47.40 28.51 -30.12
CA ARG A 124 46.63 28.98 -28.96
C ARG A 124 45.12 28.83 -29.21
N ALA A 125 44.63 29.19 -30.39
CA ALA A 125 43.22 29.08 -30.75
C ALA A 125 42.74 27.61 -30.87
N THR A 126 43.58 26.67 -31.31
CA THR A 126 43.24 25.23 -31.26
C THR A 126 43.24 24.72 -29.83
N ALA A 127 44.27 25.01 -29.04
CA ALA A 127 44.34 24.61 -27.63
C ALA A 127 43.19 25.19 -26.79
N GLU A 128 42.76 26.43 -27.06
CA GLU A 128 41.62 27.06 -26.40
C GLU A 128 40.29 26.43 -26.83
N ARG A 129 40.13 26.07 -28.11
CA ARG A 129 38.95 25.31 -28.59
C ARG A 129 38.87 23.93 -27.94
N GLU A 130 39.99 23.20 -27.89
CA GLU A 130 40.07 21.91 -27.20
C GLU A 130 39.76 22.04 -25.70
N ALA A 131 40.32 23.05 -25.02
CA ALA A 131 40.06 23.29 -23.60
C ALA A 131 38.58 23.64 -23.34
N ARG A 132 37.96 24.47 -24.20
CA ARG A 132 36.52 24.78 -24.14
C ARG A 132 35.66 23.55 -24.42
N GLN A 133 36.06 22.67 -25.35
CA GLN A 133 35.37 21.43 -25.65
C GLN A 133 35.44 20.46 -24.45
N ARG A 134 36.64 20.18 -23.92
CA ARG A 134 36.81 19.31 -22.74
C ARG A 134 36.06 19.86 -21.52
N ALA A 135 36.05 21.18 -21.31
CA ALA A 135 35.28 21.81 -20.24
C ALA A 135 33.74 21.76 -20.46
N ALA A 136 33.27 21.61 -21.70
CA ALA A 136 31.86 21.35 -21.99
C ALA A 136 31.53 19.85 -21.79
N GLU A 137 32.39 18.95 -22.25
CA GLU A 137 32.28 17.50 -22.04
C GLU A 137 32.27 17.13 -20.56
N GLU A 138 33.15 17.73 -19.74
CA GLU A 138 33.15 17.56 -18.28
C GLU A 138 31.87 18.11 -17.62
N ARG A 139 31.30 19.21 -18.12
CA ARG A 139 30.03 19.76 -17.61
C ARG A 139 28.87 18.85 -17.94
N GLU A 140 28.78 18.37 -19.19
CA GLU A 140 27.78 17.39 -19.60
C GLU A 140 27.92 16.08 -18.82
N ALA A 141 29.14 15.59 -18.57
CA ALA A 141 29.37 14.40 -17.75
C ALA A 141 28.83 14.58 -16.31
N ARG A 142 29.17 15.70 -15.66
CA ARG A 142 28.66 16.03 -14.31
C ARG A 142 27.14 16.20 -14.30
N GLU A 143 26.56 16.87 -15.29
CA GLU A 143 25.10 17.01 -15.41
C GLU A 143 24.38 15.67 -15.68
N ARG A 144 25.00 14.75 -16.42
CA ARG A 144 24.47 13.39 -16.62
C ARG A 144 24.54 12.62 -15.30
N GLU A 145 25.65 12.68 -14.58
CA GLU A 145 25.77 12.06 -13.25
C GLU A 145 24.74 12.59 -12.24
N THR A 146 24.51 13.92 -12.17
CA THR A 146 23.51 14.47 -11.23
C THR A 146 22.10 14.06 -11.63
N ARG A 147 21.75 14.12 -12.92
CA ARG A 147 20.44 13.66 -13.41
C ARG A 147 20.24 12.15 -13.20
N GLU A 148 21.30 11.35 -13.30
CA GLU A 148 21.24 9.91 -13.01
C GLU A 148 21.05 9.65 -11.52
N LYS A 149 21.79 10.35 -10.64
CA LYS A 149 21.60 10.28 -9.18
C LYS A 149 20.19 10.70 -8.77
N GLU A 150 19.69 11.83 -9.28
CA GLU A 150 18.29 12.26 -9.08
C GLU A 150 17.27 11.22 -9.61
N ARG A 151 17.56 10.56 -10.74
CA ARG A 151 16.69 9.51 -11.27
C ARG A 151 16.68 8.29 -10.35
N GLN A 152 17.85 7.83 -9.90
CA GLN A 152 18.01 6.70 -8.99
C GLN A 152 17.35 6.99 -7.63
N GLU A 153 17.47 8.21 -7.11
CA GLU A 153 16.83 8.67 -5.87
C GLU A 153 15.31 8.69 -5.99
N ARG A 154 14.76 9.27 -7.06
CA ARG A 154 13.31 9.25 -7.34
C ARG A 154 12.77 7.83 -7.58
N GLU A 155 13.57 6.95 -8.19
CA GLU A 155 13.21 5.54 -8.41
C GLU A 155 13.24 4.73 -7.09
N ARG A 156 14.20 5.03 -6.21
CA ARG A 156 14.25 4.51 -4.83
C ARG A 156 13.04 4.98 -4.03
N GLU A 157 12.75 6.28 -4.00
CA GLU A 157 11.54 6.83 -3.36
C GLU A 157 10.26 6.19 -3.91
N ALA A 158 10.15 6.04 -5.23
CA ALA A 158 8.98 5.44 -5.86
C ALA A 158 8.81 3.97 -5.47
N ARG A 159 9.91 3.21 -5.32
CA ARG A 159 9.88 1.83 -4.80
C ARG A 159 9.50 1.82 -3.32
N GLU A 160 10.11 2.64 -2.48
CA GLU A 160 9.88 2.72 -1.02
C GLU A 160 8.46 3.19 -0.66
N ARG A 161 7.83 4.02 -1.51
CA ARG A 161 6.40 4.35 -1.42
C ARG A 161 5.49 3.15 -1.71
N GLN A 162 5.85 2.27 -2.64
CA GLN A 162 5.06 1.09 -3.03
C GLN A 162 5.33 -0.13 -2.13
N HIS A 163 6.58 -0.34 -1.74
CA HIS A 163 7.09 -1.41 -0.91
C HIS A 163 8.04 -0.78 0.13
N PRO A 164 7.53 -0.33 1.29
CA PRO A 164 8.37 0.22 2.35
C PRO A 164 9.23 -0.86 3.00
N SER A 165 10.33 -0.47 3.65
CA SER A 165 11.11 -1.37 4.50
C SER A 165 10.36 -1.63 5.81
N ALA A 166 9.91 -2.87 6.04
CA ALA A 166 9.23 -3.24 7.27
C ALA A 166 10.21 -3.40 8.43
N ARG A 167 9.82 -2.87 9.59
CA ARG A 167 10.50 -3.02 10.88
C ARG A 167 9.56 -3.63 11.91
N TRP A 168 10.11 -4.33 12.88
CA TRP A 168 9.36 -4.69 14.08
C TRP A 168 9.09 -3.41 14.89
N THR A 169 7.83 -3.18 15.24
CA THR A 169 7.37 -1.91 15.83
C THR A 169 6.68 -2.18 17.17
N HIS A 170 7.14 -1.54 18.25
CA HIS A 170 6.49 -1.45 19.57
C HIS A 170 7.20 -0.37 20.44
N PRO A 171 6.52 0.45 21.28
CA PRO A 171 7.15 1.60 21.94
C PRO A 171 8.20 1.26 23.00
N SER A 172 8.20 0.02 23.51
CA SER A 172 9.20 -0.46 24.47
C SER A 172 10.46 -1.06 23.81
N TYR A 173 10.53 -1.13 22.47
CA TYR A 173 11.66 -1.71 21.75
C TYR A 173 12.12 -0.78 20.61
N ASP A 174 13.38 -0.36 20.65
CA ASP A 174 14.07 0.06 19.43
C ASP A 174 14.23 -1.18 18.51
N PRO A 175 14.12 -1.07 17.18
CA PRO A 175 14.41 -2.18 16.26
C PRO A 175 15.78 -2.86 16.44
N VAL A 176 16.74 -2.21 17.09
CA VAL A 176 18.06 -2.76 17.46
C VAL A 176 18.02 -3.52 18.81
N GLU A 177 17.06 -3.23 19.69
CA GLU A 177 16.94 -3.76 21.06
C GLU A 177 15.74 -4.71 21.23
N LEU A 178 15.49 -5.55 20.23
CA LEU A 178 14.46 -6.61 20.30
C LEU A 178 14.80 -7.68 21.36
N PRO A 179 13.78 -8.33 21.98
CA PRO A 179 13.98 -9.44 22.91
C PRO A 179 14.83 -10.59 22.36
N GLU A 180 15.62 -11.26 23.23
CA GLU A 180 16.54 -12.36 22.87
C GLU A 180 15.87 -13.56 22.19
N SER A 181 14.55 -13.67 22.25
CA SER A 181 13.73 -14.65 21.54
C SER A 181 12.38 -14.02 21.16
N LEU A 182 11.85 -14.35 19.99
CA LEU A 182 10.51 -13.93 19.56
C LEU A 182 9.76 -15.11 18.92
N VAL A 183 8.56 -15.39 19.41
CA VAL A 183 7.67 -16.41 18.83
C VAL A 183 6.83 -15.78 17.73
N ILE A 184 7.37 -15.75 16.51
CA ILE A 184 6.72 -15.17 15.34
C ILE A 184 5.62 -16.12 14.80
N ARG A 185 4.43 -15.55 14.54
CA ARG A 185 3.29 -16.21 13.89
C ARG A 185 2.75 -15.33 12.76
N PRO A 186 2.21 -15.92 11.67
CA PRO A 186 1.27 -15.18 10.84
C PRO A 186 -0.03 -14.91 11.61
N ILE A 187 -0.77 -13.88 11.20
CA ILE A 187 -2.17 -13.67 11.56
C ILE A 187 -2.94 -13.20 10.33
N THR A 188 -4.26 -13.47 10.31
CA THR A 188 -5.18 -13.01 9.26
C THR A 188 -6.16 -12.00 9.83
N VAL A 189 -6.31 -10.87 9.15
CA VAL A 189 -7.17 -9.75 9.55
C VAL A 189 -8.10 -9.39 8.39
N SER A 190 -9.40 -9.64 8.54
CA SER A 190 -10.42 -9.23 7.57
C SER A 190 -10.99 -7.88 7.98
N LEU A 191 -10.71 -6.84 7.19
CA LEU A 191 -11.30 -5.51 7.34
C LEU A 191 -12.61 -5.41 6.54
N PRO A 192 -13.54 -4.50 6.93
CA PRO A 192 -14.84 -4.41 6.28
C PRO A 192 -14.79 -4.22 4.77
N ASN A 193 -15.84 -4.69 4.11
CA ASN A 193 -15.95 -4.84 2.64
C ASN A 193 -15.20 -6.07 2.09
N GLY A 194 -14.82 -7.03 2.95
CA GLY A 194 -14.11 -8.24 2.54
C GLY A 194 -12.66 -8.02 2.10
N GLU A 195 -11.98 -7.00 2.63
CA GLU A 195 -10.52 -6.87 2.45
C GLU A 195 -9.79 -7.75 3.47
N GLU A 196 -9.49 -8.97 3.06
CA GLU A 196 -8.69 -9.95 3.82
C GLU A 196 -7.19 -9.62 3.69
N GLY A 197 -6.49 -9.54 4.82
CA GLY A 197 -5.08 -9.17 4.88
C GLY A 197 -4.26 -10.05 5.82
N TYR A 198 -3.08 -10.45 5.37
CA TYR A 198 -2.15 -11.29 6.12
C TYR A 198 -1.02 -10.43 6.68
N THR A 199 -0.56 -10.71 7.89
CA THR A 199 0.61 -10.05 8.48
C THR A 199 1.27 -10.96 9.51
N LEU A 200 2.28 -10.47 10.23
CA LEU A 200 2.94 -11.20 11.32
C LEU A 200 2.62 -10.55 12.67
N ARG A 201 2.66 -11.36 13.73
CA ARG A 201 2.69 -10.93 15.13
C ARG A 201 3.75 -11.77 15.85
N ALA A 202 4.51 -11.16 16.76
CA ALA A 202 5.41 -11.92 17.64
C ALA A 202 5.35 -11.41 19.08
N TYR A 203 5.72 -12.28 20.01
CA TYR A 203 5.83 -12.00 21.45
C TYR A 203 7.19 -12.46 21.97
N ALA A 204 7.70 -11.80 23.01
CA ALA A 204 8.96 -12.14 23.67
C ALA A 204 8.93 -13.48 24.44
N ASP A 205 7.74 -13.86 24.91
CA ASP A 205 7.55 -14.90 25.91
C ASP A 205 6.21 -15.63 25.75
N GLU A 206 5.97 -16.64 26.60
CA GLU A 206 4.69 -17.36 26.68
C GLU A 206 3.58 -16.57 27.40
N GLN A 207 3.93 -15.48 28.08
CA GLN A 207 3.02 -14.64 28.87
C GLN A 207 2.27 -13.63 27.98
N LYS A 208 2.82 -13.33 26.79
CA LYS A 208 2.27 -12.47 25.74
C LYS A 208 2.04 -11.01 26.19
N GLU A 209 2.88 -10.50 27.10
CA GLU A 209 2.68 -9.17 27.69
C GLU A 209 2.86 -8.01 26.70
N GLN A 210 3.71 -8.18 25.67
CA GLN A 210 3.95 -7.17 24.63
C GLN A 210 4.04 -7.84 23.25
N ALA A 211 3.33 -7.26 22.28
CA ALA A 211 3.28 -7.75 20.90
C ALA A 211 4.04 -6.81 19.95
N VAL A 212 4.89 -7.38 19.09
CA VAL A 212 5.55 -6.65 17.99
C VAL A 212 4.93 -7.05 16.65
N PHE A 213 4.83 -6.05 15.76
CA PHE A 213 4.22 -6.21 14.42
C PHE A 213 5.14 -5.63 13.32
N PRO A 214 5.05 -6.11 12.07
CA PRO A 214 5.76 -5.54 10.94
C PRO A 214 5.08 -4.22 10.51
N GLY A 215 5.84 -3.14 10.58
CA GLY A 215 5.37 -1.78 10.41
C GLY A 215 6.25 -0.93 9.51
N ALA A 216 5.67 0.13 8.96
CA ALA A 216 6.41 1.23 8.33
C ALA A 216 5.63 2.54 8.42
N ASP A 217 6.33 3.65 8.62
CA ASP A 217 5.74 5.01 8.72
C ASP A 217 4.59 5.12 9.76
N GLY A 218 4.66 4.36 10.86
CA GLY A 218 3.61 4.30 11.89
C GLY A 218 2.36 3.48 11.52
N HIS A 219 2.37 2.81 10.36
CA HIS A 219 1.25 2.01 9.87
C HIS A 219 1.53 0.52 9.96
N LEU A 220 0.49 -0.26 10.29
CA LEU A 220 0.54 -1.73 10.24
C LEU A 220 0.55 -2.19 8.77
N LEU A 221 1.48 -3.07 8.42
CA LEU A 221 1.58 -3.62 7.07
C LEU A 221 0.67 -4.86 6.92
N LEU A 222 -0.34 -4.78 6.05
CA LEU A 222 -1.15 -5.92 5.64
C LEU A 222 -0.87 -6.29 4.18
N PHE A 223 -0.68 -7.58 3.92
CA PHE A 223 -0.42 -8.16 2.61
C PHE A 223 -1.72 -8.73 2.03
N ARG A 224 -2.01 -8.42 0.75
CA ARG A 224 -3.26 -8.84 0.09
C ARG A 224 -3.32 -10.31 -0.32
N SER A 225 -2.25 -11.07 -0.13
CA SER A 225 -2.26 -12.53 -0.16
C SER A 225 -1.12 -13.12 0.67
N GLN A 226 -1.31 -14.35 1.13
CA GLN A 226 -0.26 -15.17 1.73
C GLN A 226 0.96 -15.35 0.80
N GLU A 227 0.76 -15.30 -0.52
CA GLU A 227 1.83 -15.31 -1.52
C GLU A 227 2.60 -13.97 -1.53
N SER A 228 1.92 -12.81 -1.44
CA SER A 228 2.62 -11.52 -1.39
C SER A 228 3.37 -11.32 -0.07
N LEU A 229 2.82 -11.84 1.04
CA LEU A 229 3.56 -11.98 2.29
C LEU A 229 4.81 -12.86 2.08
N HIS A 230 4.67 -14.10 1.59
CA HIS A 230 5.82 -15.00 1.37
C HIS A 230 6.89 -14.38 0.47
N ARG A 231 6.49 -13.74 -0.63
CA ARG A 231 7.39 -13.07 -1.57
C ARG A 231 8.17 -11.96 -0.89
N TYR A 232 7.50 -11.15 -0.07
CA TYR A 232 8.13 -10.07 0.69
C TYR A 232 9.10 -10.61 1.75
N LEU A 233 8.68 -11.61 2.54
CA LEU A 233 9.51 -12.29 3.56
C LEU A 233 10.76 -12.99 2.98
N THR A 234 10.83 -13.15 1.66
CA THR A 234 11.95 -13.79 0.94
C THR A 234 12.68 -12.86 -0.03
N GLU A 235 12.32 -11.56 -0.12
CA GLU A 235 12.97 -10.58 -0.99
C GLU A 235 14.17 -9.90 -0.26
N PRO A 236 15.44 -10.14 -0.66
CA PRO A 236 16.59 -9.63 0.08
C PRO A 236 16.63 -8.10 0.12
N GLY A 237 16.62 -7.54 1.32
CA GLY A 237 16.63 -6.09 1.54
C GLY A 237 15.29 -5.39 1.30
N ALA A 238 14.18 -6.13 1.17
CA ALA A 238 12.84 -5.54 1.18
C ALA A 238 12.38 -5.10 2.59
N HIS A 239 12.99 -5.63 3.64
CA HIS A 239 12.66 -5.34 5.04
C HIS A 239 13.83 -5.63 5.99
N GLU A 240 13.72 -5.13 7.21
CA GLU A 240 14.68 -5.38 8.30
C GLU A 240 14.23 -6.54 9.22
N LEU A 241 12.99 -7.04 9.08
CA LEU A 241 12.41 -8.10 9.94
C LEU A 241 13.29 -9.35 10.15
N ALA A 242 14.18 -9.65 9.20
CA ALA A 242 15.09 -10.80 9.22
C ALA A 242 16.25 -10.69 10.23
N THR A 243 16.41 -9.57 10.92
CA THR A 243 17.38 -9.45 12.03
C THR A 243 16.82 -9.90 13.39
N ALA A 244 15.54 -10.23 13.46
CA ALA A 244 14.88 -10.61 14.72
C ALA A 244 15.29 -12.01 15.20
N PRO A 245 15.54 -12.21 16.51
CA PRO A 245 15.67 -13.54 17.09
C PRO A 245 14.44 -14.42 16.81
N GLY A 246 14.66 -15.72 16.59
CA GLY A 246 13.60 -16.66 16.18
C GLY A 246 13.18 -16.58 14.70
N TRP A 247 13.68 -15.62 13.90
CA TRP A 247 13.36 -15.52 12.47
C TRP A 247 13.70 -16.77 11.67
N ASP A 248 14.87 -17.39 11.90
CA ASP A 248 15.27 -18.61 11.20
C ASP A 248 14.33 -19.79 11.54
N ASP A 249 13.90 -19.94 12.79
CA ASP A 249 12.95 -20.99 13.19
C ASP A 249 11.56 -20.75 12.59
N PHE A 250 11.13 -19.48 12.52
CA PHE A 250 9.92 -19.07 11.83
C PHE A 250 9.98 -19.39 10.33
N MET A 251 11.04 -18.98 9.62
CA MET A 251 11.19 -19.26 8.19
C MET A 251 11.34 -20.77 7.90
N ASN A 252 12.02 -21.52 8.77
CA ASN A 252 12.05 -22.98 8.71
C ASN A 252 10.66 -23.62 8.96
N TRP A 253 9.80 -23.00 9.78
CA TRP A 253 8.39 -23.41 9.92
C TRP A 253 7.59 -23.07 8.65
N VAL A 254 7.72 -21.86 8.11
CA VAL A 254 7.09 -21.43 6.84
C VAL A 254 7.41 -22.39 5.70
N LEU A 255 8.67 -22.80 5.54
CA LEU A 255 9.10 -23.75 4.51
C LEU A 255 8.52 -25.18 4.69
N ARG A 256 8.11 -25.55 5.91
CA ARG A 256 7.49 -26.86 6.22
C ARG A 256 5.96 -26.86 6.11
N THR A 257 5.29 -25.77 6.51
CA THR A 257 3.81 -25.67 6.57
C THR A 257 3.20 -24.84 5.45
N GLY A 258 3.99 -24.04 4.74
CA GLY A 258 3.53 -23.10 3.72
C GLY A 258 2.77 -21.89 4.28
N MET A 259 2.95 -21.53 5.56
CA MET A 259 2.10 -20.55 6.30
C MET A 259 0.61 -20.92 6.38
N ARG A 260 0.26 -22.20 6.31
CA ARG A 260 -1.11 -22.62 6.65
C ARG A 260 -1.32 -22.52 8.16
N ASP A 261 -2.30 -21.71 8.56
CA ASP A 261 -2.85 -21.72 9.91
C ASP A 261 -4.00 -22.73 9.97
N ASP A 262 -3.78 -23.82 10.69
CA ASP A 262 -4.82 -24.74 11.13
C ASP A 262 -5.37 -24.33 12.54
N ASP A 263 -4.97 -23.16 13.05
CA ASP A 263 -5.33 -22.60 14.36
C ASP A 263 -6.34 -21.45 14.24
N GLU A 264 -7.55 -21.64 14.78
CA GLU A 264 -8.60 -20.61 14.81
C GLU A 264 -8.22 -19.37 15.65
N GLU A 265 -7.20 -19.44 16.51
CA GLU A 265 -6.79 -18.30 17.37
C GLU A 265 -5.99 -17.20 16.63
N GLN A 266 -5.60 -17.40 15.37
CA GLN A 266 -4.84 -16.41 14.57
C GLN A 266 -5.69 -15.63 13.54
N SER A 267 -7.01 -15.81 13.52
CA SER A 267 -7.92 -15.18 12.55
C SER A 267 -8.87 -14.16 13.19
N TYR A 268 -8.94 -12.96 12.60
CA TYR A 268 -9.64 -11.79 13.14
C TYR A 268 -10.55 -11.15 12.08
N ASP A 269 -11.84 -11.48 12.12
CA ASP A 269 -12.89 -11.00 11.22
C ASP A 269 -13.68 -9.80 11.78
N PHE A 270 -13.31 -8.58 11.34
CA PHE A 270 -14.05 -7.37 11.69
C PHE A 270 -15.35 -7.19 10.90
N ASP A 271 -15.55 -7.87 9.77
CA ASP A 271 -16.86 -7.91 9.10
C ASP A 271 -17.86 -8.74 9.95
N LEU A 272 -17.40 -9.81 10.62
CA LEU A 272 -18.20 -10.55 11.62
C LEU A 272 -18.49 -9.73 12.87
N ILE A 273 -17.57 -8.87 13.34
CA ILE A 273 -17.88 -7.86 14.36
C ILE A 273 -19.00 -6.92 13.85
N VAL A 274 -18.84 -6.32 12.66
CA VAL A 274 -19.83 -5.39 12.07
C VAL A 274 -21.21 -6.06 11.86
N TYR A 275 -21.22 -7.36 11.54
CA TYR A 275 -22.43 -8.19 11.49
C TYR A 275 -23.10 -8.32 12.86
N ASN A 276 -22.34 -8.65 13.92
CA ASN A 276 -22.87 -8.76 15.28
C ASN A 276 -23.48 -7.44 15.78
N LEU A 277 -22.90 -6.28 15.45
CA LEU A 277 -23.44 -4.95 15.82
C LEU A 277 -24.87 -4.67 15.31
N ARG A 278 -25.44 -5.53 14.45
CA ARG A 278 -26.85 -5.45 13.97
C ARG A 278 -27.84 -6.03 14.98
N PHE A 279 -27.37 -6.80 15.97
CA PHE A 279 -28.18 -7.53 16.95
C PHE A 279 -28.03 -6.93 18.36
N PRO A 280 -28.94 -7.23 19.32
CA PRO A 280 -28.77 -6.85 20.72
C PRO A 280 -27.51 -7.49 21.35
N ILE A 281 -26.85 -6.79 22.27
CA ILE A 281 -25.61 -7.26 22.94
C ILE A 281 -25.76 -8.65 23.59
N ALA A 282 -26.95 -9.01 24.05
CA ALA A 282 -27.26 -10.34 24.61
C ALA A 282 -27.11 -11.51 23.62
N GLN A 283 -26.97 -11.23 22.32
CA GLN A 283 -26.79 -12.22 21.24
C GLN A 283 -25.37 -12.24 20.67
N TRP A 284 -24.47 -11.37 21.16
CA TRP A 284 -23.09 -11.27 20.68
C TRP A 284 -22.23 -12.39 21.30
N VAL A 285 -21.30 -12.94 20.50
CA VAL A 285 -20.35 -13.97 20.95
C VAL A 285 -19.23 -13.32 21.80
N PRO A 286 -19.12 -13.57 23.12
CA PRO A 286 -18.18 -12.83 23.97
C PRO A 286 -16.72 -12.98 23.55
N ARG A 287 -16.27 -14.22 23.28
CA ARG A 287 -14.90 -14.53 22.84
C ARG A 287 -14.48 -13.74 21.59
N LEU A 288 -15.38 -13.54 20.63
CA LEU A 288 -15.11 -12.76 19.41
C LEU A 288 -14.75 -11.30 19.77
N PHE A 289 -15.60 -10.64 20.55
CA PHE A 289 -15.40 -9.24 20.92
C PHE A 289 -14.19 -9.04 21.85
N ILE A 290 -13.89 -10.03 22.70
CA ILE A 290 -12.68 -10.06 23.53
C ILE A 290 -11.42 -10.13 22.65
N THR A 291 -11.27 -11.15 21.79
CA THR A 291 -10.04 -11.33 20.99
C THR A 291 -9.81 -10.18 20.01
N HIS A 292 -10.88 -9.60 19.47
CA HIS A 292 -10.78 -8.43 18.58
C HIS A 292 -10.47 -7.15 19.36
N ARG A 293 -10.87 -7.01 20.63
CA ARG A 293 -10.39 -5.92 21.47
C ARG A 293 -8.90 -6.09 21.75
N ASP A 294 -8.48 -7.30 22.10
CA ASP A 294 -7.09 -7.61 22.47
C ASP A 294 -6.14 -7.34 21.30
N LEU A 295 -6.43 -7.82 20.08
CA LEU A 295 -5.61 -7.48 18.91
C LEU A 295 -5.56 -5.97 18.64
N VAL A 296 -6.69 -5.25 18.76
CA VAL A 296 -6.68 -3.80 18.52
C VAL A 296 -5.93 -3.06 19.61
N MET A 297 -5.94 -3.54 20.86
CA MET A 297 -5.08 -3.01 21.92
C MET A 297 -3.61 -3.27 21.60
N GLU A 298 -3.23 -4.52 21.28
CA GLU A 298 -1.86 -4.90 20.90
C GLU A 298 -1.32 -4.00 19.78
N VAL A 299 -2.08 -3.82 18.69
CA VAL A 299 -1.64 -2.99 17.55
C VAL A 299 -1.65 -1.49 17.90
N ALA A 300 -2.68 -0.99 18.59
CA ALA A 300 -2.75 0.44 18.93
C ALA A 300 -1.71 0.86 19.99
N GLU A 301 -1.25 -0.08 20.83
CA GLU A 301 -0.07 0.06 21.69
C GLU A 301 1.20 0.04 20.84
N ALA A 302 1.39 -1.00 20.02
CA ALA A 302 2.59 -1.20 19.20
C ALA A 302 2.92 -0.02 18.27
N PHE A 303 1.92 0.69 17.77
CA PHE A 303 2.08 1.83 16.85
C PHE A 303 1.68 3.20 17.45
N GLU A 304 1.46 3.29 18.77
CA GLU A 304 1.04 4.52 19.46
C GLU A 304 -0.20 5.22 18.86
N TRP A 305 -1.20 4.45 18.43
CA TRP A 305 -2.44 4.98 17.84
C TRP A 305 -3.37 5.58 18.91
N ASP A 306 -3.02 6.76 19.43
CA ASP A 306 -3.71 7.46 20.51
C ASP A 306 -5.23 7.67 20.27
N ASP A 307 -5.65 7.81 19.01
CA ASP A 307 -7.07 7.95 18.65
C ASP A 307 -7.86 6.64 18.80
N VAL A 308 -7.20 5.49 18.60
CA VAL A 308 -7.73 4.15 18.91
C VAL A 308 -7.64 3.87 20.41
N ARG A 309 -6.47 4.11 21.05
CA ARG A 309 -6.27 3.95 22.51
C ARG A 309 -7.30 4.75 23.31
N THR A 310 -7.65 5.96 22.87
CA THR A 310 -8.68 6.81 23.49
C THR A 310 -10.08 6.17 23.51
N LEU A 311 -10.42 5.34 22.51
CA LEU A 311 -11.70 4.62 22.46
C LEU A 311 -11.71 3.35 23.33
N LEU A 312 -10.54 2.76 23.58
CA LEU A 312 -10.37 1.51 24.32
C LEU A 312 -9.91 1.68 25.77
N ARG A 313 -9.51 2.89 26.18
CA ARG A 313 -9.06 3.24 27.54
C ARG A 313 -9.99 2.76 28.66
N VAL A 314 -9.42 2.58 29.85
CA VAL A 314 -10.16 2.25 31.08
C VAL A 314 -11.35 3.20 31.29
N GLY A 315 -12.53 2.65 31.52
CA GLY A 315 -13.78 3.39 31.65
C GLY A 315 -14.43 3.82 30.33
N SER A 316 -14.00 3.33 29.16
CA SER A 316 -14.74 3.53 27.90
C SER A 316 -16.03 2.67 27.83
N PRO A 317 -16.92 2.90 26.84
CA PRO A 317 -18.05 2.01 26.57
C PRO A 317 -17.63 0.59 26.17
N LEU A 318 -16.47 0.43 25.54
CA LEU A 318 -15.94 -0.86 25.09
C LEU A 318 -15.22 -1.60 26.22
N ASP A 319 -14.45 -0.87 27.03
CA ASP A 319 -13.79 -1.39 28.22
C ASP A 319 -14.80 -2.00 29.23
N ARG A 320 -15.87 -1.27 29.56
CA ARG A 320 -16.96 -1.79 30.41
C ARG A 320 -17.77 -2.93 29.80
N LEU A 321 -17.75 -3.09 28.47
CA LEU A 321 -18.39 -4.22 27.81
C LEU A 321 -17.51 -5.47 27.96
N ASP A 322 -16.22 -5.30 27.71
CA ASP A 322 -15.20 -6.35 27.80
C ASP A 322 -15.06 -6.91 29.21
N ASP A 323 -15.04 -6.06 30.25
CA ASP A 323 -15.14 -6.43 31.67
C ASP A 323 -16.29 -7.43 31.92
N LEU A 324 -17.48 -7.14 31.38
CA LEU A 324 -18.65 -7.99 31.54
C LEU A 324 -18.54 -9.26 30.72
N MET A 325 -17.97 -9.20 29.50
CA MET A 325 -17.79 -10.34 28.61
C MET A 325 -16.77 -11.35 29.18
N ARG A 326 -15.60 -10.92 29.68
CA ARG A 326 -14.56 -11.80 30.27
C ARG A 326 -15.02 -12.57 31.52
N VAL A 327 -16.11 -12.14 32.16
CA VAL A 327 -16.75 -12.88 33.26
C VAL A 327 -18.10 -13.50 32.88
N ALA A 328 -18.66 -13.21 31.71
CA ALA A 328 -19.99 -13.67 31.29
C ALA A 328 -20.09 -15.20 31.24
N ASP A 329 -19.04 -15.90 30.81
CA ASP A 329 -19.06 -17.36 30.68
C ASP A 329 -18.80 -18.10 32.00
N ARG A 330 -18.41 -17.40 33.07
CA ARG A 330 -18.19 -18.01 34.39
C ARG A 330 -19.52 -18.50 34.99
N PRO A 331 -19.62 -19.70 35.64
CA PRO A 331 -20.91 -20.33 35.92
C PRO A 331 -21.88 -19.51 36.79
N LEU A 332 -21.57 -19.35 38.09
CA LEU A 332 -22.41 -18.62 39.05
C LEU A 332 -22.09 -17.13 39.08
N THR A 333 -20.81 -16.76 38.97
CA THR A 333 -20.35 -15.36 39.00
C THR A 333 -20.73 -14.59 37.74
N GLY A 334 -20.78 -15.25 36.58
CA GLY A 334 -21.16 -14.63 35.30
C GLY A 334 -22.65 -14.30 35.17
N TRP A 335 -23.54 -14.85 36.01
CA TRP A 335 -24.99 -14.59 35.94
C TRP A 335 -25.32 -13.09 36.02
N LYS A 336 -24.66 -12.37 36.94
CA LYS A 336 -24.84 -10.93 37.09
C LYS A 336 -24.40 -10.18 35.82
N ALA A 337 -23.27 -10.58 35.22
CA ALA A 337 -22.76 -9.97 34.00
C ALA A 337 -23.63 -10.26 32.78
N ARG A 338 -24.10 -11.49 32.57
CA ARG A 338 -25.10 -11.83 31.52
C ARG A 338 -26.35 -10.96 31.64
N ARG A 339 -26.85 -10.76 32.87
CA ARG A 339 -28.00 -9.87 33.12
C ARG A 339 -27.69 -8.40 32.81
N GLN A 340 -26.48 -7.91 33.11
CA GLN A 340 -26.06 -6.55 32.79
C GLN A 340 -25.83 -6.34 31.28
N LEU A 341 -25.28 -7.32 30.58
CA LEU A 341 -25.16 -7.35 29.10
C LEU A 341 -26.55 -7.28 28.44
N GLY A 342 -27.53 -8.00 29.00
CA GLY A 342 -28.93 -7.97 28.55
C GLY A 342 -29.63 -6.60 28.66
N SER A 343 -29.09 -5.68 29.46
CA SER A 343 -29.57 -4.30 29.58
C SER A 343 -28.52 -3.25 29.22
N PHE A 344 -27.45 -3.63 28.51
CA PHE A 344 -26.33 -2.73 28.20
C PHE A 344 -26.70 -1.77 27.05
N PRO A 345 -26.37 -0.47 27.13
CA PRO A 345 -26.69 0.49 26.08
C PRO A 345 -25.87 0.21 24.81
N SER A 346 -26.51 -0.37 23.80
CA SER A 346 -25.87 -0.75 22.53
C SER A 346 -25.43 0.43 21.67
N GLY A 347 -26.14 1.58 21.70
CA GLY A 347 -25.82 2.75 20.88
C GLY A 347 -24.36 3.21 20.99
N PRO A 348 -23.86 3.59 22.19
CA PRO A 348 -22.48 4.01 22.39
C PRO A 348 -21.44 2.95 22.01
N VAL A 349 -21.73 1.67 22.25
CA VAL A 349 -20.87 0.53 21.89
C VAL A 349 -20.79 0.35 20.38
N ASN A 350 -21.93 0.37 19.70
CA ASN A 350 -22.03 0.24 18.24
C ASN A 350 -21.30 1.39 17.52
N THR A 351 -21.41 2.62 18.05
CA THR A 351 -20.65 3.77 17.54
C THR A 351 -19.15 3.61 17.80
N ALA A 352 -18.74 3.20 19.00
CA ALA A 352 -17.34 3.03 19.35
C ALA A 352 -16.65 1.94 18.50
N TRP A 353 -17.26 0.76 18.35
CA TRP A 353 -16.71 -0.29 17.48
C TRP A 353 -16.60 0.14 16.02
N ARG A 354 -17.62 0.82 15.47
CA ARG A 354 -17.55 1.33 14.08
C ARG A 354 -16.46 2.38 13.91
N GLN A 355 -16.21 3.21 14.91
CA GLN A 355 -15.11 4.18 14.90
C GLN A 355 -13.74 3.49 15.02
N VAL A 356 -13.59 2.52 15.92
CA VAL A 356 -12.37 1.70 16.06
C VAL A 356 -11.99 1.05 14.74
N ILE A 357 -12.92 0.33 14.11
CA ILE A 357 -12.65 -0.40 12.86
C ILE A 357 -12.31 0.58 11.71
N ARG A 358 -12.95 1.75 11.67
CA ARG A 358 -12.64 2.83 10.70
C ARG A 358 -11.25 3.44 10.92
N LEU A 359 -10.74 3.46 12.16
CA LEU A 359 -9.40 3.97 12.48
C LEU A 359 -8.32 2.92 12.19
N VAL A 360 -8.53 1.66 12.59
CA VAL A 360 -7.64 0.54 12.23
C VAL A 360 -7.47 0.45 10.70
N GLY A 361 -8.56 0.55 9.94
CA GLY A 361 -8.50 0.59 8.47
C GLY A 361 -7.92 1.86 7.86
N ALA A 362 -7.66 2.91 8.65
CA ALA A 362 -6.97 4.12 8.22
C ALA A 362 -5.46 4.09 8.53
N HIS A 363 -5.06 3.43 9.62
CA HIS A 363 -3.67 3.21 10.01
C HIS A 363 -3.04 1.93 9.42
N VAL A 364 -3.77 1.18 8.60
CA VAL A 364 -3.26 0.03 7.84
C VAL A 364 -2.73 0.47 6.47
N ARG A 365 -1.56 -0.05 6.09
CA ARG A 365 -0.95 0.12 4.77
C ARG A 365 -0.89 -1.21 4.03
N TRP A 366 -1.53 -1.24 2.87
CA TRP A 366 -1.73 -2.43 2.05
C TRP A 366 -0.59 -2.68 1.04
N LEU A 367 -0.04 -3.89 1.03
CA LEU A 367 1.00 -4.35 0.08
C LEU A 367 0.49 -5.45 -0.87
N ARG A 368 1.23 -5.72 -1.96
CA ARG A 368 0.87 -6.57 -3.11
C ARG A 368 2.02 -7.45 -3.59
#